data_AF-A0A7S1ELT2-F1
#
_entry.id   AF-A0A7S1ELT2-F1
#
_cell.length_a   1.000
_cell.length_b   1.000
_cell.length_c   1.000
_cell.angle_alpha   90.00
_cell.angle_beta   90.00
_cell.angle_gamma   90.00
#
_symmetry.space_group_name_H-M   'P 1'
#
loop_
_entity.id
_entity.type
_entity.pdbx_description
1 polymer ?
#
loop_
_entity_poly.entity_id
_entity_poly.type
_entity_poly.pdbx_seq_one_letter_code
_entity_poly.pdbx_strand_id
1 'polypeptide(L)'
;MAAVTSVFPTLNRKQPQNVDSEAPAAIGEEAFFSQVPHTPDHEANLEPMHEFHVQTKVDGHNSGRCFLLRTASVFQRDEWVASVKTALHKRHRELLALETHKRGEVFRMKVKAVYMSFPMQVIIALCILASFAINIYLVEYFPEPGSETARHLENLDIVLTVMFTLDVFTNLVSHWLVEFVSDYWNILDLAVVVASIVSLASETVKGISSIRLLRAFRVIKLFRQFGAMHRIISAITVSLFPVINAVVILFVVTCIYAILAVHLFKDRNEELFGHFSASIFTMFQCVTGESWASQVVRPLLAVDPADLDVWNSTSRAIEGGG
;
A
#
# COMPACT_ATOMS: atom_id res chain seq x y z
N MET A 1 40.86 13.93 4.36
CA MET A 1 40.82 14.41 2.96
C MET A 1 40.20 15.80 2.90
N ALA A 2 40.97 16.78 2.41
CA ALA A 2 40.68 18.21 2.43
C ALA A 2 39.35 18.57 1.73
N ALA A 3 38.49 19.33 2.41
CA ALA A 3 37.34 19.97 1.79
C ALA A 3 37.81 21.25 1.09
N VAL A 4 38.23 21.10 -0.16
CA VAL A 4 38.50 22.22 -1.08
C VAL A 4 37.17 22.93 -1.35
N THR A 5 37.15 24.25 -1.32
CA THR A 5 35.96 25.10 -1.53
C THR A 5 35.93 25.65 -2.95
N SER A 6 37.10 26.02 -3.48
CA SER A 6 37.23 26.65 -4.79
C SER A 6 38.62 26.39 -5.38
N VAL A 7 38.68 26.35 -6.71
CA VAL A 7 39.92 26.21 -7.48
C VAL A 7 39.90 27.20 -8.64
N PHE A 8 40.89 28.09 -8.66
CA PHE A 8 41.01 29.13 -9.67
C PHE A 8 42.35 29.04 -10.39
N PRO A 9 42.38 29.13 -11.75
CA PRO A 9 43.60 29.40 -12.47
C PRO A 9 43.97 30.88 -12.30
N THR A 10 45.27 31.17 -12.20
CA THR A 10 45.74 32.56 -12.14
C THR A 10 45.51 33.22 -13.50
N LEU A 11 44.57 34.17 -13.57
CA LEU A 11 44.26 34.92 -14.79
C LEU A 11 45.23 36.09 -14.96
N ASN A 12 45.79 36.19 -16.17
CA ASN A 12 46.75 37.22 -16.55
C ASN A 12 46.10 38.63 -16.42
N ARG A 13 46.77 39.52 -15.69
CA ARG A 13 46.29 40.87 -15.35
C ARG A 13 46.32 41.76 -16.60
N LYS A 14 45.29 41.70 -17.46
CA LYS A 14 44.93 42.73 -18.46
C LYS A 14 43.64 42.35 -19.21
N GLN A 15 42.48 42.82 -18.73
CA GLN A 15 41.37 43.25 -19.60
C GLN A 15 40.57 44.35 -18.88
N PRO A 16 40.26 45.49 -19.55
CA PRO A 16 39.43 46.54 -18.97
C PRO A 16 37.95 46.18 -19.05
N GLN A 17 37.20 46.59 -18.03
CA GLN A 17 35.73 46.48 -17.94
C GLN A 17 35.03 47.14 -19.13
N ASN A 18 34.15 46.40 -19.80
CA ASN A 18 32.78 46.83 -20.11
C ASN A 18 32.05 45.73 -20.88
N VAL A 19 30.88 45.28 -20.42
CA VAL A 19 29.64 45.00 -21.18
C VAL A 19 28.57 44.59 -20.15
N ASP A 20 27.49 45.37 -20.09
CA ASP A 20 26.24 45.07 -19.40
C ASP A 20 25.54 43.84 -20.00
N SER A 21 25.01 42.92 -19.18
CA SER A 21 23.76 42.17 -19.43
C SER A 21 23.49 41.09 -18.35
N GLU A 22 22.34 41.24 -17.69
CA GLU A 22 21.46 40.22 -17.08
C GLU A 22 21.97 39.26 -15.99
N ALA A 23 21.41 39.46 -14.79
CA ALA A 23 21.37 38.48 -13.70
C ALA A 23 20.42 37.30 -14.03
N PRO A 24 20.62 36.14 -13.36
CA PRO A 24 19.61 35.75 -12.40
C PRO A 24 20.21 35.34 -11.04
N ALA A 25 19.44 35.69 -10.01
CA ALA A 25 19.75 35.49 -8.60
C ALA A 25 19.83 34.01 -8.19
N ALA A 26 20.88 33.64 -7.45
CA ALA A 26 20.78 32.99 -6.13
C ALA A 26 22.16 32.55 -5.62
N ILE A 27 22.31 32.62 -4.29
CA ILE A 27 23.44 32.24 -3.43
C ILE A 27 24.48 33.36 -3.31
N GLY A 28 24.40 34.07 -2.18
CA GLY A 28 25.26 35.20 -1.83
C GLY A 28 26.73 34.81 -1.78
N GLU A 29 27.44 35.15 -2.85
CA GLU A 29 28.88 35.41 -2.83
C GLU A 29 29.06 36.88 -2.44
N GLU A 30 29.09 37.18 -1.14
CA GLU A 30 29.73 38.41 -0.70
C GLU A 30 31.24 38.25 -0.92
N ALA A 31 31.72 39.00 -1.89
CA ALA A 31 33.11 39.15 -2.24
C ALA A 31 33.93 39.63 -1.03
N PHE A 32 34.63 38.72 -0.37
CA PHE A 32 35.68 39.08 0.59
C PHE A 32 37.02 39.20 -0.16
N PHE A 33 37.20 40.32 -0.87
CA PHE A 33 38.50 40.73 -1.39
C PHE A 33 39.41 41.14 -0.22
N SER A 34 40.13 40.16 0.35
CA SER A 34 41.33 40.48 1.13
C SER A 34 42.45 40.84 0.15
N GLN A 35 42.78 42.13 0.07
CA GLN A 35 43.92 42.62 -0.68
C GLN A 35 45.20 42.02 -0.09
N VAL A 36 45.93 41.25 -0.91
CA VAL A 36 47.29 40.80 -0.60
C VAL A 36 48.20 42.05 -0.57
N PRO A 37 49.11 42.21 0.42
CA PRO A 37 49.92 43.42 0.54
C PRO A 37 50.85 43.60 -0.66
N HIS A 38 50.91 44.83 -1.17
CA HIS A 38 51.85 45.25 -2.19
C HIS A 38 53.31 45.08 -1.73
N THR A 39 54.12 44.39 -2.53
CA THR A 39 55.59 44.54 -2.53
C THR A 39 55.99 45.08 -3.90
N PRO A 40 56.79 46.17 -3.98
CA PRO A 40 57.26 46.69 -5.25
C PRO A 40 58.56 45.97 -5.68
N ASP A 41 58.83 46.07 -6.98
CA ASP A 41 60.13 45.84 -7.64
C ASP A 41 60.46 44.40 -8.07
N HIS A 42 60.12 44.08 -9.32
CA HIS A 42 61.08 43.79 -10.40
C HIS A 42 60.35 43.31 -11.67
N GLU A 43 60.28 44.18 -12.68
CA GLU A 43 59.98 43.82 -14.06
C GLU A 43 61.13 42.99 -14.64
N ALA A 44 60.96 41.67 -14.71
CA ALA A 44 61.79 40.79 -15.53
C ALA A 44 61.03 39.50 -15.90
N ASN A 45 60.82 39.29 -17.21
CA ASN A 45 60.44 38.03 -17.88
C ASN A 45 59.48 37.09 -17.12
N LEU A 46 58.18 37.35 -17.23
CA LEU A 46 57.14 36.43 -16.75
C LEU A 46 56.84 35.37 -17.81
N GLU A 47 57.46 34.19 -17.70
CA GLU A 47 56.94 32.98 -18.34
C GLU A 47 55.47 32.75 -17.92
N PRO A 48 54.62 32.12 -18.75
CA PRO A 48 53.23 31.86 -18.39
C PRO A 48 53.18 31.07 -17.07
N MET A 49 52.67 31.69 -16.01
CA MET A 49 52.56 31.06 -14.69
C MET A 49 51.63 29.84 -14.77
N HIS A 50 52.21 28.65 -14.70
CA HIS A 50 51.53 27.36 -14.69
C HIS A 50 50.97 27.02 -13.29
N GLU A 51 50.34 27.98 -12.62
CA GLU A 51 49.94 27.87 -11.21
C GLU A 51 48.41 27.87 -11.05
N PHE A 52 47.91 27.12 -10.06
CA PHE A 52 46.51 27.14 -9.66
C PHE A 52 46.39 27.12 -8.14
N HIS A 53 45.33 27.78 -7.64
CA HIS A 53 45.11 27.97 -6.22
C HIS A 53 44.00 27.06 -5.74
N VAL A 54 44.20 26.42 -4.60
CA VAL A 54 43.22 25.54 -3.95
C VAL A 54 42.91 26.11 -2.58
N GLN A 55 41.71 26.66 -2.41
CA GLN A 55 41.28 27.19 -1.13
C GLN A 55 40.45 26.14 -0.37
N THR A 56 40.71 25.96 0.92
CA THR A 56 39.95 25.03 1.76
C THR A 56 38.89 25.75 2.60
N LYS A 57 37.91 25.00 3.11
CA LYS A 57 36.83 25.56 3.95
C LYS A 57 37.39 26.02 5.31
N VAL A 58 36.91 27.17 5.80
CA VAL A 58 37.32 27.78 7.08
C VAL A 58 37.01 26.87 8.26
N ASP A 59 35.86 26.20 8.26
CA ASP A 59 35.46 25.21 9.29
C ASP A 59 35.93 23.78 8.97
N GLY A 60 36.84 23.63 8.01
CA GLY A 60 37.39 22.34 7.61
C GLY A 60 38.65 21.98 8.39
N HIS A 61 39.12 20.74 8.24
CA HIS A 61 40.36 20.25 8.85
C HIS A 61 41.61 21.10 8.54
N ASN A 62 41.59 21.85 7.43
CA ASN A 62 42.68 22.72 7.00
C ASN A 62 42.43 24.22 7.29
N SER A 63 41.39 24.55 8.06
CA SER A 63 41.14 25.89 8.62
C SER A 63 41.25 27.05 7.62
N GLY A 64 40.68 26.90 6.42
CA GLY A 64 40.65 28.00 5.43
C GLY A 64 41.96 28.25 4.68
N ARG A 65 42.98 27.38 4.83
CA ARG A 65 44.28 27.56 4.15
C ARG A 65 44.14 27.54 2.63
N CYS A 66 44.91 28.41 1.98
CA CYS A 66 45.06 28.47 0.53
C CYS A 66 46.39 27.81 0.14
N PHE A 67 46.33 26.86 -0.79
CA PHE A 67 47.50 26.16 -1.32
C PHE A 67 47.78 26.67 -2.74
N LEU A 68 49.00 27.15 -2.95
CA LEU A 68 49.52 27.50 -4.27
C LEU A 68 50.22 26.27 -4.86
N LEU A 69 49.76 25.81 -6.02
CA LEU A 69 50.31 24.62 -6.68
C LEU A 69 50.82 25.00 -8.07
N ARG A 70 52.08 24.66 -8.35
CA ARG A 70 52.72 24.87 -9.65
C ARG A 70 52.72 23.58 -10.46
N THR A 71 52.46 23.70 -11.75
CA THR A 71 52.44 22.59 -12.72
C THR A 71 53.49 22.77 -13.80
N ALA A 72 53.82 21.70 -14.52
CA ALA A 72 54.84 21.75 -15.58
C ALA A 72 54.35 22.43 -16.86
N SER A 73 53.02 22.52 -17.08
CA SER A 73 52.42 23.04 -18.31
C SER A 73 51.02 23.63 -18.04
N VAL A 74 50.63 24.64 -18.83
CA VAL A 74 49.27 25.20 -18.86
C VAL A 74 48.21 24.10 -19.09
N PHE A 75 48.50 23.12 -19.94
CA PHE A 75 47.58 22.02 -20.22
C PHE A 75 47.34 21.13 -18.97
N GLN A 76 48.41 20.80 -18.25
CA GLN A 76 48.31 20.03 -17.01
C GLN A 76 47.58 20.81 -15.92
N ARG A 77 47.81 22.13 -15.81
CA ARG A 77 47.05 22.99 -14.89
C ARG A 77 45.54 22.86 -15.13
N ASP A 78 45.11 22.99 -16.37
CA ASP A 78 43.69 22.97 -16.71
C ASP A 78 43.06 21.58 -16.50
N GLU A 79 43.81 20.51 -16.77
CA GLU A 79 43.43 19.12 -16.46
C GLU A 79 43.27 18.88 -14.95
N TRP A 80 44.22 19.37 -14.14
CA TRP A 80 44.16 19.30 -12.68
C TRP A 80 42.98 20.10 -12.13
N VAL A 81 42.77 21.33 -12.62
CA VAL A 81 41.63 22.17 -12.22
C VAL A 81 40.31 21.50 -12.57
N ALA A 82 40.17 20.94 -13.78
CA ALA A 82 38.96 20.23 -14.21
C ALA A 82 38.69 18.97 -13.36
N SER A 83 39.74 18.21 -13.05
CA SER A 83 39.65 17.01 -12.21
C SER A 83 39.21 17.34 -10.79
N VAL A 84 39.79 18.38 -10.18
CA VAL A 84 39.41 18.82 -8.83
C VAL A 84 37.98 19.37 -8.80
N LYS A 85 37.57 20.18 -9.80
CA LYS A 85 36.19 20.65 -9.92
C LYS A 85 35.19 19.49 -10.03
N THR A 86 35.51 18.46 -10.83
CA THR A 86 34.66 17.28 -11.00
C THR A 86 34.53 16.49 -9.70
N ALA A 87 35.63 16.28 -8.99
CA ALA A 87 35.63 15.61 -7.68
C ALA A 87 34.82 16.39 -6.63
N LEU A 88 34.92 17.72 -6.63
CA LEU A 88 34.14 18.59 -5.75
C LEU A 88 32.65 18.54 -6.05
N HIS A 89 32.25 18.62 -7.32
CA HIS A 89 30.86 18.49 -7.72
C HIS A 89 30.29 17.11 -7.35
N LYS A 90 31.07 16.03 -7.53
CA LYS A 90 30.65 14.68 -7.11
C LYS A 90 30.39 14.62 -5.61
N ARG A 91 31.33 15.10 -4.79
CA ARG A 91 31.20 15.12 -3.33
C ARG A 91 30.06 16.02 -2.85
N HIS A 92 29.87 17.18 -3.48
CA HIS A 92 28.75 18.07 -3.16
C HIS A 92 27.41 17.38 -3.43
N ARG A 93 27.27 16.67 -4.56
CA ARG A 93 26.07 15.86 -4.85
C ARG A 93 25.85 14.74 -3.84
N GLU A 94 26.89 14.05 -3.41
CA GLU A 94 26.80 13.00 -2.38
C GLU A 94 26.36 13.56 -1.02
N LEU A 95 26.88 14.72 -0.62
CA LEU A 95 26.48 15.39 0.62
C LEU A 95 25.02 15.87 0.56
N LEU A 96 24.60 16.45 -0.57
CA LEU A 96 23.21 16.83 -0.80
C LEU A 96 22.30 15.59 -0.75
N ALA A 97 22.70 14.47 -1.34
CA ALA A 97 21.95 13.21 -1.30
C ALA A 97 21.80 12.65 0.14
N LEU A 98 22.86 12.77 0.96
CA LEU A 98 22.82 12.38 2.37
C LEU A 98 21.93 13.31 3.21
N GLU A 99 21.97 14.62 2.93
CA GLU A 99 21.16 15.61 3.64
C GLU A 99 19.68 15.50 3.25
N THR A 100 19.35 15.27 1.98
CA THR A 100 17.98 14.99 1.53
C THR A 100 17.45 13.69 2.12
N HIS A 101 18.28 12.63 2.18
CA HIS A 101 17.91 11.38 2.85
C HIS A 101 17.57 11.60 4.33
N LYS A 102 18.46 12.28 5.08
CA LYS A 102 18.23 12.60 6.50
C LYS A 102 16.98 13.45 6.71
N ARG A 103 16.76 14.45 5.85
CA ARG A 103 15.57 15.32 5.93
C ARG A 103 14.30 14.53 5.67
N GLY A 104 14.32 13.61 4.70
CA GLY A 104 13.24 12.68 4.41
C GLY A 104 12.92 11.74 5.57
N GLU A 105 13.94 11.19 6.23
CA GLU A 105 13.76 10.34 7.41
C GLU A 105 13.18 11.08 8.61
N VAL A 106 13.64 12.31 8.88
CA VAL A 106 13.09 13.13 9.97
C VAL A 106 11.64 13.53 9.68
N PHE A 107 11.33 13.89 8.43
CA PHE A 107 9.97 14.16 7.99
C PHE A 107 9.07 12.93 8.18
N ARG A 108 9.53 11.76 7.72
CA ARG A 108 8.84 10.47 7.89
C ARG A 108 8.56 10.17 9.36
N MET A 109 9.55 10.31 10.24
CA MET A 109 9.38 10.06 11.68
C MET A 109 8.33 10.99 12.29
N LYS A 110 8.31 12.27 11.89
CA LYS A 110 7.28 13.22 12.34
C LYS A 110 5.89 12.83 11.87
N VAL A 111 5.72 12.48 10.60
CA VAL A 111 4.44 12.02 10.05
C VAL A 111 3.97 10.75 10.75
N LYS A 112 4.87 9.78 10.95
CA LYS A 112 4.58 8.53 11.66
C LYS A 112 4.17 8.78 13.11
N ALA A 113 4.85 9.70 13.81
CA ALA A 113 4.52 10.07 15.18
C ALA A 113 3.13 10.72 15.30
N VAL A 114 2.74 11.58 14.35
CA VAL A 114 1.40 12.17 14.31
C VAL A 114 0.35 11.11 13.97
N TYR A 115 0.60 10.28 12.96
CA TYR A 115 -0.32 9.22 12.54
C TYR A 115 -0.58 8.19 13.65
N MET A 116 0.47 7.79 14.36
CA MET A 116 0.39 6.82 15.46
C MET A 116 -0.04 7.45 16.79
N SER A 117 -0.35 8.74 16.82
CA SER A 117 -0.81 9.40 18.04
C SER A 117 -2.19 8.88 18.46
N PHE A 118 -2.39 8.74 19.77
CA PHE A 118 -3.66 8.28 20.32
C PHE A 118 -4.88 9.10 19.85
N PRO A 119 -4.82 10.45 19.80
CA PRO A 119 -5.95 11.25 19.30
C PRO A 119 -6.28 10.96 17.84
N MET A 120 -5.26 10.82 16.98
CA MET A 120 -5.47 10.48 15.57
C MET A 120 -6.15 9.11 15.41
N GLN A 121 -5.71 8.11 16.18
CA GLN A 121 -6.31 6.78 16.18
C GLN A 121 -7.78 6.79 16.62
N VAL A 122 -8.12 7.60 17.64
CA VAL A 122 -9.50 7.78 18.11
C VAL A 122 -10.35 8.48 17.04
N ILE A 123 -9.84 9.52 16.38
CA ILE A 123 -10.56 10.22 15.31
C ILE A 123 -10.88 9.25 14.17
N ILE A 124 -9.88 8.48 13.70
CA ILE A 124 -10.08 7.48 12.64
C ILE A 124 -11.11 6.43 13.09
N ALA A 125 -11.03 5.94 14.33
CA ALA A 125 -11.97 4.97 14.85
C ALA A 125 -13.41 5.51 14.89
N LEU A 126 -13.61 6.75 15.35
CA LEU A 126 -14.91 7.41 15.35
C LEU A 126 -15.44 7.61 13.93
N CYS A 127 -14.60 7.97 12.96
CA CYS A 127 -14.99 8.06 11.56
C CYS A 127 -15.42 6.70 10.99
N ILE A 128 -14.74 5.60 11.36
CA ILE A 128 -15.13 4.25 10.94
C ILE A 128 -16.48 3.87 11.54
N LEU A 129 -16.69 4.13 12.84
CA LEU A 129 -17.96 3.85 13.51
C LEU A 129 -19.11 4.67 12.92
N ALA A 130 -18.88 5.95 12.62
CA ALA A 130 -19.86 6.79 11.94
C ALA A 130 -20.19 6.24 10.54
N SER A 131 -19.17 5.88 9.76
CA SER A 131 -19.35 5.25 8.45
C SER A 131 -20.15 3.96 8.53
N PHE A 132 -19.89 3.13 9.54
CA PHE A 132 -20.64 1.88 9.75
C PHE A 132 -22.10 2.14 10.15
N ALA A 133 -22.36 3.10 11.05
CA ALA A 133 -23.72 3.48 11.44
C ALA A 133 -24.54 4.01 10.26
N ILE A 134 -23.93 4.83 9.39
CA ILE A 134 -24.57 5.32 8.16
C ILE A 134 -24.94 4.16 7.23
N ASN A 135 -24.05 3.16 7.10
CA ASN A 135 -24.33 1.98 6.29
C ASN A 135 -25.50 1.15 6.83
N ILE A 136 -25.59 0.98 8.15
CA ILE A 136 -26.74 0.32 8.78
C ILE A 136 -28.01 1.09 8.47
N TYR A 137 -28.00 2.42 8.68
CA TYR A 137 -29.15 3.27 8.41
C TYR A 137 -29.64 3.20 6.96
N LEU A 138 -28.71 3.19 6.00
CA LEU A 138 -29.02 3.05 4.57
C LEU A 138 -29.73 1.73 4.24
N VAL A 139 -29.32 0.63 4.87
CA VAL A 139 -29.90 -0.69 4.65
C VAL A 139 -31.21 -0.88 5.41
N GLU A 140 -31.42 -0.23 6.56
CA GLU A 140 -32.67 -0.32 7.30
C GLU A 140 -33.78 0.52 6.63
N TYR A 141 -33.47 1.76 6.25
CA TYR A 141 -34.48 2.72 5.80
C TYR A 141 -34.78 2.65 4.30
N PHE A 142 -33.87 2.10 3.49
CA PHE A 142 -33.97 2.04 2.01
C PHE A 142 -34.55 3.34 1.41
N PRO A 143 -33.88 4.50 1.58
CA PRO A 143 -34.42 5.79 1.12
C PRO A 143 -34.68 5.78 -0.39
N GLU A 144 -35.80 6.37 -0.81
CA GLU A 144 -36.13 6.47 -2.24
C GLU A 144 -35.01 7.22 -3.01
N PRO A 145 -34.61 6.71 -4.19
CA PRO A 145 -33.59 7.35 -5.01
C PRO A 145 -33.98 8.79 -5.35
N GLY A 146 -33.12 9.76 -5.00
CA GLY A 146 -33.35 11.19 -5.26
C GLY A 146 -34.07 11.95 -4.15
N SER A 147 -34.44 11.31 -3.03
CA SER A 147 -34.89 12.00 -1.83
C SER A 147 -33.78 12.90 -1.24
N GLU A 148 -34.16 13.98 -0.55
CA GLU A 148 -33.21 14.86 0.14
C GLU A 148 -32.33 14.05 1.12
N THR A 149 -32.93 13.10 1.84
CA THR A 149 -32.22 12.17 2.73
C THR A 149 -31.18 11.33 1.99
N ALA A 150 -31.52 10.75 0.83
CA ALA A 150 -30.56 9.99 0.04
C ALA A 150 -29.35 10.84 -0.39
N ARG A 151 -29.60 12.08 -0.83
CA ARG A 151 -28.55 13.00 -1.28
C ARG A 151 -27.62 13.44 -0.14
N HIS A 152 -28.16 13.67 1.05
CA HIS A 152 -27.34 13.96 2.23
C HIS A 152 -26.46 12.77 2.63
N LEU A 153 -26.99 11.55 2.58
CA LEU A 153 -26.24 10.33 2.93
C LEU A 153 -25.13 10.04 1.89
N GLU A 154 -25.40 10.29 0.61
CA GLU A 154 -24.42 10.16 -0.47
C GLU A 154 -23.26 11.16 -0.30
N ASN A 155 -23.58 12.43 -0.04
CA ASN A 155 -22.56 13.44 0.24
C ASN A 155 -21.69 13.06 1.45
N LEU A 156 -22.31 12.53 2.51
CA LEU A 156 -21.61 12.08 3.71
C LEU A 156 -20.67 10.90 3.41
N ASP A 157 -21.09 9.95 2.57
CA ASP A 157 -20.27 8.84 2.12
C ASP A 157 -19.07 9.29 1.27
N ILE A 158 -19.26 10.30 0.41
CA ILE A 158 -18.17 10.92 -0.36
C ILE A 158 -17.15 11.56 0.61
N VAL A 159 -17.62 12.37 1.56
CA VAL A 159 -16.74 13.04 2.55
C VAL A 159 -15.95 12.01 3.36
N LEU A 160 -16.60 10.94 3.84
CA LEU A 160 -15.94 9.86 4.56
C LEU A 160 -14.93 9.13 3.69
N THR A 161 -15.25 8.88 2.42
CA THR A 161 -14.35 8.22 1.48
C THR A 161 -13.10 9.06 1.21
N VAL A 162 -13.24 10.38 1.06
CA VAL A 162 -12.09 11.30 0.94
C VAL A 162 -11.23 11.26 2.21
N MET A 163 -11.85 11.32 3.39
CA MET A 163 -11.13 11.22 4.67
C MET A 163 -10.34 9.92 4.80
N PHE A 164 -10.93 8.77 4.44
CA PHE A 164 -10.23 7.48 4.46
C PHE A 164 -9.14 7.38 3.40
N THR A 165 -9.33 8.02 2.25
CA THR A 165 -8.28 8.10 1.22
C THR A 165 -7.07 8.87 1.73
N LEU A 166 -7.29 10.00 2.40
CA LEU A 166 -6.23 10.79 3.03
C LEU A 166 -5.55 10.02 4.17
N ASP A 167 -6.30 9.24 4.94
CA ASP A 167 -5.76 8.38 5.99
C ASP A 167 -4.80 7.32 5.43
N VAL A 168 -5.22 6.59 4.39
CA VAL A 168 -4.37 5.59 3.72
C VAL A 168 -3.16 6.24 3.04
N PHE A 169 -3.33 7.41 2.43
CA PHE A 169 -2.23 8.15 1.84
C PHE A 169 -1.21 8.60 2.88
N THR A 170 -1.66 9.10 4.04
CA THR A 170 -0.77 9.47 5.15
C THR A 170 -0.02 8.24 5.69
N ASN A 171 -0.71 7.10 5.78
CA ASN A 171 -0.11 5.83 6.16
C ASN A 171 0.95 5.36 5.15
N LEU A 172 0.70 5.54 3.85
CA LEU A 172 1.64 5.24 2.76
C LEU A 172 2.91 6.09 2.85
N VAL A 173 2.77 7.40 3.08
CA VAL A 173 3.91 8.31 3.25
C VAL A 173 4.71 7.98 4.51
N SER A 174 4.04 7.54 5.58
CA SER A 174 4.68 7.13 6.85
C SER A 174 5.56 5.88 6.71
N HIS A 175 5.12 4.89 5.91
CA HIS A 175 5.80 3.60 5.76
C HIS A 175 6.67 3.49 4.51
N TRP A 176 6.55 4.41 3.53
CA TRP A 176 7.09 4.22 2.17
C TRP A 176 6.51 2.96 1.49
N LEU A 177 6.74 2.82 0.18
CA LEU A 177 6.11 1.75 -0.61
C LEU A 177 6.49 0.34 -0.12
N VAL A 178 7.75 0.10 0.24
CA VAL A 178 8.24 -1.26 0.57
C VAL A 178 7.66 -1.75 1.90
N GLU A 179 7.72 -0.94 2.96
CA GLU A 179 7.19 -1.34 4.27
C GLU A 179 5.66 -1.34 4.26
N PHE A 180 5.02 -0.46 3.47
CA PHE A 180 3.57 -0.44 3.33
C PHE A 180 3.05 -1.74 2.69
N VAL A 181 3.65 -2.19 1.58
CA VAL A 181 3.21 -3.41 0.87
C VAL A 181 3.62 -4.68 1.62
N SER A 182 4.58 -4.61 2.55
CA SER A 182 4.93 -5.75 3.39
C SER A 182 3.90 -6.05 4.48
N ASP A 183 3.02 -5.10 4.82
CA ASP A 183 2.02 -5.26 5.87
C ASP A 183 0.64 -5.55 5.27
N TYR A 184 0.11 -6.74 5.56
CA TYR A 184 -1.20 -7.20 5.09
C TYR A 184 -2.34 -6.24 5.46
N TRP A 185 -2.25 -5.58 6.62
CA TRP A 185 -3.29 -4.64 7.05
C TRP A 185 -3.31 -3.37 6.20
N ASN A 186 -2.14 -2.91 5.78
CA ASN A 186 -2.01 -1.73 4.92
C ASN A 186 -2.51 -2.04 3.49
N ILE A 187 -2.25 -3.25 2.98
CA ILE A 187 -2.80 -3.71 1.71
C ILE A 187 -4.34 -3.80 1.78
N LEU A 188 -4.89 -4.38 2.85
CA LEU A 188 -6.34 -4.46 3.05
C LEU A 188 -6.98 -3.06 3.05
N ASP A 189 -6.39 -2.13 3.81
CA ASP A 189 -6.84 -0.73 3.86
C ASP A 189 -6.83 -0.09 2.47
N LEU A 190 -5.76 -0.30 1.70
CA LEU A 190 -5.65 0.20 0.33
C LEU A 190 -6.73 -0.40 -0.58
N ALA A 191 -6.95 -1.71 -0.52
CA ALA A 191 -7.96 -2.41 -1.32
C ALA A 191 -9.37 -1.86 -1.05
N VAL A 192 -9.70 -1.61 0.22
CA VAL A 192 -10.99 -1.04 0.63
C VAL A 192 -11.17 0.38 0.11
N VAL A 193 -10.13 1.23 0.18
CA VAL A 193 -10.18 2.59 -0.39
C VAL A 193 -10.32 2.56 -1.91
N VAL A 194 -9.56 1.72 -2.60
CA VAL A 194 -9.67 1.56 -4.06
C VAL A 194 -11.07 1.11 -4.46
N ALA A 195 -11.62 0.10 -3.78
CA ALA A 195 -12.99 -0.36 -4.00
C ALA A 195 -14.02 0.77 -3.80
N SER A 196 -13.79 1.64 -2.82
CA SER A 196 -14.65 2.78 -2.53
C SER A 196 -14.60 3.85 -3.62
N ILE A 197 -13.41 4.18 -4.13
CA ILE A 197 -13.22 5.12 -5.22
C ILE A 197 -13.84 4.57 -6.51
N VAL A 198 -13.61 3.28 -6.80
CA VAL A 198 -14.23 2.60 -7.95
C VAL A 198 -15.76 2.64 -7.83
N SER A 199 -16.30 2.38 -6.63
CA SER A 199 -17.74 2.47 -6.39
C SER A 199 -18.31 3.87 -6.70
N LEU A 200 -17.60 4.94 -6.35
CA LEU A 200 -18.01 6.32 -6.64
C LEU A 200 -17.91 6.64 -8.14
N ALA A 201 -16.85 6.20 -8.82
CA ALA A 201 -16.68 6.40 -10.25
C ALA A 201 -17.68 5.58 -11.09
N SER A 202 -18.19 4.49 -10.52
CA SER A 202 -19.02 3.49 -11.23
C SER A 202 -20.52 3.76 -11.23
N GLU A 203 -21.00 4.90 -10.71
CA GLU A 203 -22.44 5.21 -10.70
C GLU A 203 -23.10 5.16 -12.09
N THR A 204 -22.30 5.17 -13.15
CA THR A 204 -22.73 5.03 -14.55
C THR A 204 -22.87 3.58 -15.03
N VAL A 205 -22.35 2.56 -14.32
CA VAL A 205 -22.27 1.16 -14.79
C VAL A 205 -23.11 0.22 -13.92
N LYS A 206 -24.22 -0.30 -14.48
CA LYS A 206 -25.07 -1.31 -13.84
C LYS A 206 -24.30 -2.60 -13.61
N GLY A 207 -24.09 -2.99 -12.34
CA GLY A 207 -23.37 -4.21 -11.94
C GLY A 207 -22.40 -4.01 -10.78
N ILE A 208 -22.04 -2.76 -10.47
CA ILE A 208 -21.04 -2.43 -9.45
C ILE A 208 -21.67 -2.14 -8.06
N SER A 209 -23.00 -2.24 -7.94
CA SER A 209 -23.73 -2.04 -6.67
C SER A 209 -23.19 -2.91 -5.52
N SER A 210 -22.69 -4.12 -5.80
CA SER A 210 -22.11 -5.01 -4.79
C SER A 210 -20.74 -4.52 -4.26
N ILE A 211 -19.96 -3.76 -5.04
CA ILE A 211 -18.69 -3.17 -4.57
C ILE A 211 -18.95 -2.16 -3.46
N ARG A 212 -20.15 -1.56 -3.45
CA ARG A 212 -20.63 -0.70 -2.38
C ARG A 212 -20.53 -1.39 -1.02
N LEU A 213 -20.86 -2.69 -0.95
CA LEU A 213 -20.82 -3.47 0.29
C LEU A 213 -19.40 -3.63 0.85
N LEU A 214 -18.37 -3.54 0.01
CA LEU A 214 -16.98 -3.65 0.45
C LEU A 214 -16.60 -2.51 1.41
N ARG A 215 -17.31 -1.38 1.40
CA ARG A 215 -17.11 -0.29 2.36
C ARG A 215 -17.40 -0.72 3.80
N ALA A 216 -18.27 -1.71 4.02
CA ALA A 216 -18.54 -2.24 5.35
C ALA A 216 -17.29 -2.90 5.94
N PHE A 217 -16.39 -3.43 5.10
CA PHE A 217 -15.11 -3.98 5.55
C PHE A 217 -14.16 -2.91 6.12
N ARG A 218 -14.42 -1.61 5.98
CA ARG A 218 -13.67 -0.56 6.71
C ARG A 218 -13.73 -0.78 8.22
N VAL A 219 -14.79 -1.41 8.74
CA VAL A 219 -14.90 -1.79 10.15
C VAL A 219 -13.76 -2.72 10.58
N ILE A 220 -13.19 -3.50 9.65
CA ILE A 220 -12.07 -4.40 9.92
C ILE A 220 -10.84 -3.63 10.41
N LYS A 221 -10.67 -2.39 9.97
CA LYS A 221 -9.57 -1.52 10.39
C LYS A 221 -9.59 -1.24 11.90
N LEU A 222 -10.76 -1.29 12.56
CA LEU A 222 -10.84 -1.21 14.02
C LEU A 222 -10.14 -2.39 14.69
N PHE A 223 -10.18 -3.58 14.09
CA PHE A 223 -9.50 -4.76 14.64
C PHE A 223 -7.98 -4.60 14.66
N ARG A 224 -7.41 -3.78 13.77
CA ARG A 224 -5.97 -3.46 13.78
C ARG A 224 -5.54 -2.73 15.06
N GLN A 225 -6.43 -2.01 15.74
CA GLN A 225 -6.07 -1.29 16.95
C GLN A 225 -5.96 -2.21 18.17
N PHE A 226 -6.57 -3.40 18.11
CA PHE A 226 -6.56 -4.36 19.20
C PHE A 226 -5.41 -5.36 19.03
N GLY A 227 -4.37 -5.22 19.84
CA GLY A 227 -3.26 -6.19 19.88
C GLY A 227 -3.71 -7.63 20.20
N ALA A 228 -4.87 -7.80 20.86
CA ALA A 228 -5.49 -9.10 21.05
C ALA A 228 -5.91 -9.76 19.72
N MET A 229 -6.46 -9.00 18.77
CA MET A 229 -6.88 -9.54 17.47
C MET A 229 -5.70 -10.02 16.64
N HIS A 230 -4.57 -9.31 16.69
CA HIS A 230 -3.34 -9.76 16.02
C HIS A 230 -2.90 -11.15 16.48
N ARG A 231 -2.96 -11.41 17.79
CA ARG A 231 -2.60 -12.72 18.35
C ARG A 231 -3.56 -13.81 17.87
N ILE A 232 -4.87 -13.53 17.85
CA ILE A 232 -5.88 -14.47 17.38
C ILE A 232 -5.66 -14.79 15.90
N ILE A 233 -5.53 -13.76 15.05
CA ILE A 233 -5.33 -13.92 13.60
C ILE A 233 -4.01 -14.66 13.31
N SER A 234 -2.94 -14.34 14.03
CA SER A 234 -1.67 -15.06 13.90
C SER A 234 -1.82 -16.53 14.28
N ALA A 235 -2.54 -16.84 15.37
CA ALA A 235 -2.77 -18.22 15.80
C ALA A 235 -3.58 -19.00 14.76
N ILE A 236 -4.64 -18.39 14.22
CA ILE A 236 -5.47 -18.97 13.14
C ILE A 236 -4.62 -19.21 11.89
N THR A 237 -3.78 -18.26 11.51
CA THR A 237 -2.94 -18.38 10.30
C THR A 237 -1.97 -19.55 10.41
N VAL A 238 -1.41 -19.78 11.61
CA VAL A 238 -0.51 -20.92 11.86
C VAL A 238 -1.27 -22.25 11.83
N SER A 239 -2.49 -22.32 12.37
CA SER A 239 -3.30 -23.55 12.38
C SER A 239 -4.01 -23.83 11.04
N LEU A 240 -4.05 -22.86 10.13
CA LEU A 240 -4.77 -22.97 8.86
C LEU A 240 -4.21 -24.09 7.97
N PHE A 241 -2.88 -24.23 7.85
CA PHE A 241 -2.27 -25.22 6.95
C PHE A 241 -2.67 -26.67 7.29
N PRO A 242 -2.54 -27.14 8.54
CA PRO A 242 -3.05 -28.46 8.92
C PRO A 242 -4.55 -28.64 8.67
N VAL A 243 -5.35 -27.61 8.96
CA VAL A 243 -6.81 -27.67 8.78
C VAL A 243 -7.18 -27.79 7.32
N ILE A 244 -6.50 -27.07 6.41
CA ILE A 244 -6.73 -27.19 4.97
C ILE A 244 -6.54 -28.63 4.49
N ASN A 245 -5.50 -29.33 4.95
CA ASN A 245 -5.29 -30.73 4.57
C ASN A 245 -6.45 -31.63 4.99
N ALA A 246 -6.96 -31.46 6.22
CA ALA A 246 -8.12 -32.19 6.70
C ALA A 246 -9.39 -31.85 5.90
N VAL A 247 -9.60 -30.56 5.58
CA VAL A 247 -10.73 -30.08 4.77
C VAL A 247 -10.68 -30.65 3.35
N VAL A 248 -9.50 -30.77 2.75
CA VAL A 248 -9.35 -31.39 1.41
C VAL A 248 -9.74 -32.87 1.44
N ILE A 249 -9.29 -33.62 2.45
CA ILE A 249 -9.68 -35.03 2.61
C ILE A 249 -11.19 -35.14 2.80
N LEU A 250 -11.77 -34.33 3.69
CA LEU A 250 -13.21 -34.29 3.93
C LEU A 250 -13.97 -33.97 2.64
N PHE A 251 -13.54 -32.97 1.87
CA PHE A 251 -14.15 -32.58 0.60
C PHE A 251 -14.11 -33.71 -0.44
N VAL A 252 -12.99 -34.44 -0.57
CA VAL A 252 -12.90 -35.60 -1.46
C VAL A 252 -13.89 -36.69 -1.06
N VAL A 253 -13.98 -37.00 0.24
CA VAL A 253 -14.94 -37.98 0.76
C VAL A 253 -16.38 -37.53 0.50
N THR A 254 -16.70 -36.25 0.73
CA THR A 254 -18.02 -35.66 0.41
C THR A 254 -18.35 -35.80 -1.08
N CYS A 255 -17.39 -35.59 -1.99
CA CYS A 255 -17.59 -35.78 -3.42
C CYS A 255 -17.93 -37.23 -3.78
N ILE A 256 -17.22 -38.21 -3.18
CA ILE A 256 -17.49 -39.63 -3.41
C ILE A 256 -18.92 -39.97 -2.99
N TYR A 257 -19.34 -39.54 -1.80
CA TYR A 257 -20.71 -39.77 -1.32
C TYR A 257 -21.76 -39.03 -2.16
N ALA A 258 -21.47 -37.83 -2.66
CA ALA A 258 -22.38 -37.11 -3.53
C ALA A 258 -22.61 -37.86 -4.86
N ILE A 259 -21.55 -38.40 -5.48
CA ILE A 259 -21.69 -39.23 -6.69
C ILE A 259 -22.54 -40.47 -6.40
N LEU A 260 -22.27 -41.16 -5.30
CA LEU A 260 -23.07 -42.33 -4.89
C LEU A 260 -24.53 -41.96 -4.66
N ALA A 261 -24.80 -40.85 -3.98
CA ALA A 261 -26.15 -40.42 -3.63
C ALA A 261 -26.97 -40.04 -4.88
N VAL A 262 -26.36 -39.43 -5.90
CA VAL A 262 -27.02 -39.22 -7.20
C VAL A 262 -27.44 -40.56 -7.81
N HIS A 263 -26.55 -41.56 -7.82
CA HIS A 263 -26.89 -42.87 -8.40
C HIS A 263 -27.93 -43.65 -7.59
N LEU A 264 -28.02 -43.43 -6.28
CA LEU A 264 -28.89 -44.20 -5.39
C LEU A 264 -30.24 -43.55 -5.11
N PHE A 265 -30.29 -42.21 -5.04
CA PHE A 265 -31.43 -41.48 -4.47
C PHE A 265 -32.04 -40.46 -5.42
N LYS A 266 -31.51 -40.30 -6.63
CA LYS A 266 -32.05 -39.37 -7.63
C LYS A 266 -33.55 -39.55 -7.87
N ASP A 267 -34.00 -40.78 -8.02
CA ASP A 267 -35.41 -41.06 -8.33
C ASP A 267 -36.34 -40.84 -7.12
N ARG A 268 -35.78 -40.85 -5.90
CA ARG A 268 -36.56 -40.58 -4.67
C ARG A 268 -36.66 -39.10 -4.33
N ASN A 269 -35.61 -38.34 -4.61
CA ASN A 269 -35.60 -36.91 -4.35
C ASN A 269 -34.67 -36.18 -5.34
N GLU A 270 -35.24 -35.74 -6.46
CA GLU A 270 -34.51 -35.04 -7.52
C GLU A 270 -33.98 -33.67 -7.06
N GLU A 271 -34.66 -32.99 -6.13
CA GLU A 271 -34.22 -31.70 -5.60
C GLU A 271 -32.89 -31.82 -4.83
N LEU A 272 -32.73 -32.88 -4.05
CA LEU A 272 -31.51 -33.14 -3.27
C LEU A 272 -30.44 -33.90 -4.06
N PHE A 273 -30.83 -34.85 -4.93
CA PHE A 273 -29.93 -35.81 -5.57
C PHE A 273 -29.99 -35.84 -7.10
N GLY A 274 -30.67 -34.89 -7.75
CA GLY A 274 -30.88 -34.90 -9.20
C GLY A 274 -29.59 -34.80 -10.02
N HIS A 275 -28.61 -34.04 -9.54
CA HIS A 275 -27.30 -33.88 -10.15
C HIS A 275 -26.21 -33.67 -9.09
N PHE A 276 -24.94 -33.79 -9.51
CA PHE A 276 -23.79 -33.73 -8.61
C PHE A 276 -23.74 -32.47 -7.74
N SER A 277 -24.01 -31.27 -8.30
CA SER A 277 -23.98 -30.02 -7.51
C SER A 277 -25.10 -29.89 -6.48
N ALA A 278 -26.29 -30.44 -6.72
CA ALA A 278 -27.33 -30.54 -5.69
C ALA A 278 -26.86 -31.50 -4.59
N SER A 279 -26.40 -32.68 -4.99
CA SER A 279 -25.99 -33.71 -4.05
C SER A 279 -24.78 -33.32 -3.20
N ILE A 280 -23.78 -32.63 -3.75
CA ILE A 280 -22.63 -32.16 -2.97
C ILE A 280 -23.03 -31.09 -1.96
N PHE A 281 -24.01 -30.23 -2.27
CA PHE A 281 -24.56 -29.26 -1.32
C PHE A 281 -25.32 -29.97 -0.20
N THR A 282 -26.16 -30.96 -0.52
CA THR A 282 -26.83 -31.81 0.48
C THR A 282 -25.85 -32.58 1.34
N MET A 283 -24.79 -33.15 0.76
CA MET A 283 -23.73 -33.83 1.52
C MET A 283 -22.94 -32.86 2.39
N PHE A 284 -22.72 -31.62 1.96
CA PHE A 284 -22.14 -30.57 2.79
C PHE A 284 -23.01 -30.27 4.02
N GLN A 285 -24.34 -30.13 3.85
CA GLN A 285 -25.28 -29.97 4.97
C GLN A 285 -25.24 -31.18 5.93
N CYS A 286 -25.15 -32.40 5.40
CA CYS A 286 -24.99 -33.60 6.22
C CYS A 286 -23.69 -33.58 7.04
N VAL A 287 -22.57 -33.15 6.44
CA VAL A 287 -21.26 -33.05 7.11
C VAL A 287 -21.25 -31.97 8.20
N THR A 288 -21.96 -30.86 8.03
CA THR A 288 -22.12 -29.83 9.07
C THR A 288 -23.10 -30.25 10.18
N GLY A 289 -23.79 -31.39 10.00
CA GLY A 289 -24.82 -31.88 10.91
C GLY A 289 -26.14 -31.10 10.84
N GLU A 290 -26.28 -30.20 9.87
CA GLU A 290 -27.46 -29.37 9.71
C GLU A 290 -28.60 -30.17 9.04
N SER A 291 -29.72 -30.31 9.74
CA SER A 291 -30.99 -30.85 9.20
C SER A 291 -30.91 -32.21 8.49
N TRP A 292 -29.82 -32.96 8.63
CA TRP A 292 -29.60 -34.23 7.93
C TRP A 292 -30.69 -35.27 8.21
N ALA A 293 -31.19 -35.33 9.45
CA ALA A 293 -32.24 -36.26 9.80
C ALA A 293 -33.62 -35.84 9.26
N SER A 294 -33.97 -34.56 9.39
CA SER A 294 -35.31 -34.05 9.07
C SER A 294 -35.51 -33.76 7.59
N GLN A 295 -34.51 -33.19 6.91
CA GLN A 295 -34.62 -32.76 5.52
C GLN A 295 -34.08 -33.80 4.53
N VAL A 296 -33.15 -34.66 4.95
CA VAL A 296 -32.53 -35.64 4.04
C VAL A 296 -33.03 -37.06 4.33
N VAL A 297 -32.75 -37.60 5.51
CA VAL A 297 -33.00 -39.02 5.81
C VAL A 297 -34.48 -39.35 5.96
N ARG A 298 -35.26 -38.57 6.72
CA ARG A 298 -36.68 -38.86 6.93
C ARG A 298 -37.50 -38.86 5.63
N PRO A 299 -37.34 -37.88 4.71
CA PRO A 299 -38.03 -37.93 3.42
C PRO A 299 -37.59 -39.11 2.55
N LEU A 300 -36.31 -39.50 2.58
CA LEU A 300 -35.82 -40.67 1.84
C LEU A 300 -36.38 -42.00 2.37
N LEU A 301 -36.59 -42.09 3.68
CA LEU A 301 -37.14 -43.26 4.36
C LEU A 301 -38.68 -43.25 4.40
N ALA A 302 -39.31 -42.14 4.06
CA ALA A 302 -40.77 -42.10 3.95
C ALA A 302 -41.18 -43.10 2.87
N VAL A 303 -42.11 -43.99 3.23
CA VAL A 303 -42.63 -44.99 2.30
C VAL A 303 -43.40 -44.23 1.21
N ASP A 304 -43.01 -44.42 -0.03
CA ASP A 304 -43.73 -43.85 -1.17
C ASP A 304 -45.13 -44.49 -1.22
N PRO A 305 -46.22 -43.71 -1.34
CA PRO A 305 -47.56 -44.26 -1.58
C PRO A 305 -47.60 -45.29 -2.73
N ALA A 306 -46.75 -45.13 -3.74
CA ALA A 306 -46.62 -46.09 -4.83
C ALA A 306 -46.12 -47.47 -4.36
N ASP A 307 -45.18 -47.51 -3.40
CA ASP A 307 -44.69 -48.76 -2.81
C ASP A 307 -45.79 -49.44 -1.98
N LEU A 308 -46.66 -48.66 -1.32
CA LEU A 308 -47.83 -49.16 -0.58
C LEU A 308 -48.89 -49.75 -1.50
N ASP A 309 -49.14 -49.15 -2.67
CA ASP A 309 -50.09 -49.67 -3.64
C ASP A 309 -49.62 -50.99 -4.29
N VAL A 310 -48.31 -51.13 -4.54
CA VAL A 310 -47.72 -52.40 -4.99
C VAL A 310 -47.85 -53.46 -3.90
N TRP A 311 -47.55 -53.13 -2.64
CA TRP A 311 -47.70 -54.07 -1.52
C TRP A 311 -49.15 -54.52 -1.33
N ASN A 312 -50.08 -53.57 -1.32
CA ASN A 312 -51.51 -53.83 -1.14
C ASN A 312 -52.13 -54.61 -2.31
N SER A 313 -51.71 -54.34 -3.55
CA SER A 313 -52.17 -55.09 -4.73
C SER A 313 -51.62 -56.52 -4.74
N THR A 314 -50.36 -56.71 -4.34
CA THR A 314 -49.74 -58.04 -4.23
C THR A 314 -50.39 -58.86 -3.11
N SER A 315 -50.65 -58.27 -1.93
CA SER A 315 -51.37 -58.95 -0.85
C SER A 315 -52.79 -59.35 -1.25
N ARG A 316 -53.53 -58.47 -1.93
CA ARG A 316 -54.87 -58.80 -2.46
C ARG A 316 -54.85 -59.93 -3.48
N ALA A 317 -53.80 -60.03 -4.31
CA ALA A 317 -53.64 -61.11 -5.28
C ALA A 317 -53.35 -62.46 -4.60
N ILE A 318 -52.64 -62.46 -3.46
CA ILE A 318 -52.35 -63.66 -2.68
C ILE A 318 -53.59 -64.13 -1.89
N GLU A 319 -54.35 -63.20 -1.31
CA GLU A 319 -55.56 -63.51 -0.53
C GLU A 319 -56.78 -63.90 -1.38
N GLY A 320 -56.90 -63.39 -2.61
CA GLY A 320 -58.02 -63.70 -3.52
C GLY A 320 -57.84 -64.95 -4.38
N GLY A 321 -56.72 -65.69 -4.23
CA GLY A 321 -56.33 -66.83 -5.07
C GLY A 321 -56.54 -68.22 -4.45
N GLY A 322 -57.24 -68.35 -3.31
CA GLY A 322 -57.60 -69.62 -2.67
C GLY A 322 -59.10 -69.84 -2.62
#